data_AF-A0A914SW73-F1
#
_entry.id   AF-A0A914SW73-F1
#
_cell.length_a   1.000
_cell.length_b   1.000
_cell.length_c   1.000
_cell.angle_alpha   90.00
_cell.angle_beta   90.00
_cell.angle_gamma   90.00
#
_symmetry.space_group_name_H-M   'P 1'
#
loop_
_entity.id
_entity.type
_entity.pdbx_description
1 polymer ?
#
loop_
_entity_poly.entity_id
_entity_poly.type
_entity_poly.pdbx_seq_one_letter_code
_entity_poly.pdbx_strand_id
1 'polypeptide(L)'
;MAVSSSVGSNIFDVCVGLPVPWLLYFVINFFQHGTVGEPISVSSNGLVCSVGMLFIMIIVLVAAIGCSNWQMNKIFGIVMMISYIAFCFVSVFLETGRFICPLRIC
;
A
#
# COMPACT_ATOMS: atom_id res chain seq x y z
N MET A 1 -7.13 4.07 -21.80
CA MET A 1 -5.70 3.74 -21.63
C MET A 1 -5.07 4.35 -20.36
N ALA A 2 -5.59 5.45 -19.80
CA ALA A 2 -5.04 6.05 -18.56
C ALA A 2 -5.28 5.21 -17.29
N VAL A 3 -6.49 4.64 -17.14
CA VAL A 3 -6.86 3.88 -15.93
C VAL A 3 -6.05 2.57 -15.82
N SER A 4 -5.87 1.86 -16.93
CA SER A 4 -5.06 0.63 -16.97
C SER A 4 -3.58 0.88 -16.66
N SER A 5 -3.02 2.01 -17.11
CA SER A 5 -1.65 2.40 -16.78
C SER A 5 -1.48 2.73 -15.29
N SER A 6 -2.48 3.37 -14.68
CA SER A 6 -2.46 3.77 -13.26
C SER A 6 -2.64 2.56 -12.33
N VAL A 7 -3.49 1.60 -12.74
CA VAL A 7 -3.66 0.33 -11.99
C VAL A 7 -2.42 -0.54 -12.13
N GLY A 8 -1.84 -0.63 -13.34
CA GLY A 8 -0.64 -1.42 -13.60
C GLY A 8 0.60 -0.94 -12.83
N SER A 9 0.81 0.38 -12.73
CA SER A 9 1.96 0.91 -11.97
C SER A 9 1.83 0.66 -10.48
N ASN A 10 0.62 0.73 -9.91
CA ASN A 10 0.39 0.49 -8.48
C ASN A 10 0.65 -0.98 -8.12
N ILE A 11 0.21 -1.92 -8.98
CA ILE A 11 0.49 -3.35 -8.81
C ILE A 11 2.00 -3.62 -8.91
N PHE A 12 2.69 -2.97 -9.86
CA PHE A 12 4.14 -3.10 -10.01
C PHE A 12 4.91 -2.54 -8.79
N ASP A 13 4.51 -1.38 -8.25
CA ASP A 13 5.13 -0.80 -7.06
C ASP A 13 5.01 -1.71 -5.83
N VAL A 14 3.85 -2.36 -5.65
CA VAL A 14 3.63 -3.28 -4.52
C VAL A 14 4.40 -4.59 -4.70
N CYS A 15 4.34 -5.21 -5.88
CA CYS A 15 4.92 -6.54 -6.12
C CYS A 15 6.43 -6.49 -6.42
N VAL A 16 6.93 -5.39 -6.97
CA VAL A 16 8.32 -5.26 -7.44
C VAL A 16 9.01 -4.09 -6.74
N GLY A 17 8.37 -2.93 -6.64
CA GLY A 17 8.96 -1.73 -6.03
C GLY A 17 9.38 -1.90 -4.57
N LEU A 18 8.56 -2.59 -3.76
CA LEU A 18 8.86 -2.90 -2.34
C LEU A 18 9.96 -3.96 -2.12
N PRO A 19 9.95 -5.13 -2.80
CA PRO A 19 10.97 -6.16 -2.60
C PRO A 19 12.31 -5.87 -3.28
N VAL A 20 12.36 -5.05 -4.34
CA VAL A 20 13.61 -4.75 -5.06
C VAL A 20 14.69 -4.10 -4.17
N PRO A 21 14.41 -3.06 -3.38
CA PRO A 21 15.40 -2.47 -2.47
C PRO A 21 15.95 -3.46 -1.45
N TRP A 22 15.10 -4.35 -0.93
CA TRP A 22 15.49 -5.41 -0.01
C TRP A 22 16.38 -6.45 -0.68
N LEU A 23 16.01 -6.89 -1.88
CA LEU A 23 16.82 -7.83 -2.66
C LEU A 23 18.20 -7.21 -2.97
N LEU A 24 18.23 -5.94 -3.36
CA LEU A 24 19.48 -5.21 -3.63
C LEU A 24 20.35 -5.10 -2.36
N TYR A 25 19.73 -4.79 -1.22
CA TYR A 25 20.41 -4.76 0.07
C TYR A 25 21.03 -6.11 0.43
N PHE A 26 20.30 -7.22 0.25
CA PHE A 26 20.83 -8.58 0.50
C PHE A 26 21.98 -8.92 -0.44
N VAL A 27 21.88 -8.58 -1.73
CA VAL A 27 22.93 -8.82 -2.71
C VAL A 27 24.20 -8.04 -2.37
N ILE A 28 24.08 -6.75 -2.03
CA ILE A 28 25.23 -5.91 -1.67
C ILE A 28 25.92 -6.44 -0.40
N ASN A 29 25.14 -6.79 0.63
CA ASN A 29 25.69 -7.37 1.86
C ASN A 29 26.35 -8.73 1.63
N PHE A 30 25.78 -9.57 0.76
CA PHE A 30 26.38 -10.84 0.37
C PHE A 30 27.75 -10.66 -0.30
N PHE A 31 27.88 -9.69 -1.22
CA PHE A 31 29.14 -9.41 -1.90
C PHE A 31 30.18 -8.72 -1.01
N GLN A 32 29.77 -7.85 -0.06
CA GLN A 32 30.70 -7.15 0.83
C GLN A 32 31.14 -7.97 2.05
N HIS A 33 30.27 -8.79 2.63
CA HIS A 33 30.52 -9.47 3.91
C HIS A 33 30.50 -11.01 3.83
N GLY A 34 30.23 -11.60 2.65
CA GLY A 34 30.27 -13.06 2.43
C GLY A 34 29.31 -13.89 3.29
N THR A 35 28.42 -13.22 4.02
CA THR A 35 27.51 -13.79 5.00
C THR A 35 26.11 -13.24 4.77
N VAL A 36 25.10 -14.10 4.91
CA VAL A 36 23.71 -13.68 4.89
C VAL A 36 23.47 -12.91 6.19
N GLY A 37 23.42 -11.58 6.13
CA GLY A 37 23.20 -10.73 7.30
C GLY A 37 21.96 -11.15 8.08
N GLU A 38 21.96 -10.88 9.39
CA GLU A 38 20.83 -11.19 10.28
C GLU A 38 19.50 -10.67 9.71
N PRO A 39 18.38 -11.40 9.92
CA PRO A 39 17.08 -10.95 9.45
C PRO A 39 16.76 -9.59 10.06
N ILE A 40 16.69 -8.56 9.21
CA ILE A 40 16.27 -7.24 9.64
C ILE A 40 14.80 -7.34 10.05
N SER A 41 14.57 -7.32 11.35
CA SER A 41 13.23 -7.36 11.91
C SER A 41 12.49 -6.06 11.57
N VAL A 42 11.52 -6.16 10.67
CA VAL A 42 10.65 -5.03 10.30
C VAL A 42 9.54 -4.89 11.33
N SER A 43 9.88 -4.41 12.52
CA SER A 43 8.90 -4.15 13.58
C SER A 43 8.43 -2.70 13.49
N SER A 44 7.30 -2.47 12.81
CA SER A 44 6.59 -1.19 12.86
C SER A 44 5.21 -1.41 13.46
N ASN A 45 4.89 -0.64 14.50
CA ASN A 45 3.65 -0.74 15.29
C ASN A 45 2.36 -0.63 14.45
N GLY A 46 2.47 -0.13 13.21
CA GLY A 46 1.37 0.05 12.27
C GLY A 46 1.42 -0.84 11.03
N LEU A 47 2.43 -1.69 10.82
CA LEU A 47 2.64 -2.37 9.52
C LEU A 47 1.43 -3.22 9.09
N VAL A 48 0.94 -4.09 9.98
CA VAL A 48 -0.23 -4.95 9.72
C VAL A 48 -1.48 -4.12 9.47
N CYS A 49 -1.64 -3.02 10.22
CA CYS A 49 -2.78 -2.13 10.15
C CYS A 49 -2.78 -1.33 8.83
N SER A 50 -1.62 -0.85 8.40
CA SER A 50 -1.42 -0.15 7.13
C SER A 50 -1.61 -1.07 5.93
N VAL A 51 -1.16 -2.32 5.99
CA VAL A 51 -1.43 -3.34 4.95
C VAL A 51 -2.92 -3.67 4.88
N GLY A 52 -3.59 -3.81 6.03
CA GLY A 52 -5.05 -4.03 6.08
C GLY A 52 -5.84 -2.86 5.48
N MET A 53 -5.45 -1.62 5.80
CA MET A 53 -6.01 -0.40 5.22
C MET A 53 -5.82 -0.33 3.70
N LEU A 54 -4.66 -0.75 3.19
CA LEU A 54 -4.39 -0.84 1.76
C LEU A 54 -5.32 -1.84 1.05
N PHE A 55 -5.55 -3.01 1.65
CA PHE A 55 -6.52 -3.98 1.11
C PHE A 55 -7.94 -3.43 1.08
N ILE A 56 -8.36 -2.76 2.15
CA ILE A 56 -9.69 -2.11 2.22
C ILE A 56 -9.83 -1.05 1.13
N MET A 57 -8.79 -0.24 0.90
CA MET A 57 -8.78 0.77 -0.17
C MET A 57 -9.00 0.12 -1.55
N ILE A 58 -8.30 -0.98 -1.83
CA ILE A 58 -8.43 -1.71 -3.10
C ILE A 58 -9.85 -2.28 -3.26
N ILE A 59 -10.43 -2.85 -2.19
CA ILE A 59 -11.79 -3.39 -2.22
C ILE A 59 -12.81 -2.27 -2.51
N VAL A 60 -12.69 -1.13 -1.83
CA VAL A 60 -13.56 0.04 -2.05
C VAL A 60 -13.44 0.53 -3.49
N LEU A 61 -12.22 0.56 -4.03
CA LEU A 61 -11.96 0.96 -5.41
C LEU A 61 -12.62 0.01 -6.43
N VAL A 62 -12.47 -1.31 -6.24
CA VAL A 62 -13.11 -2.33 -7.10
C VAL A 62 -14.64 -2.24 -6.98
N ALA A 63 -15.17 -2.07 -5.77
CA ALA A 63 -16.62 -1.90 -5.55
C ALA A 63 -17.15 -0.64 -6.24
N ALA A 64 -16.44 0.49 -6.16
CA ALA A 64 -16.81 1.74 -6.82
C ALA A 64 -16.83 1.61 -8.35
N ILE A 65 -15.87 0.87 -8.93
CA ILE A 65 -15.83 0.54 -10.36
C ILE A 65 -17.02 -0.34 -10.76
N GLY A 66 -17.33 -1.35 -9.93
CA GLY A 66 -18.48 -2.23 -10.13
C GLY A 66 -19.82 -1.50 -10.07
N CYS A 67 -20.04 -0.65 -9.07
CA CYS A 67 -21.25 0.17 -8.95
C CYS A 67 -21.40 1.19 -10.08
N SER A 68 -20.29 1.62 -10.69
CA SER A 68 -20.30 2.57 -11.82
C SER A 68 -20.55 1.89 -13.19
N ASN A 69 -21.03 0.64 -13.20
CA ASN A 69 -21.29 -0.15 -14.42
C ASN A 69 -20.09 -0.20 -15.38
N TRP A 70 -18.86 -0.15 -14.87
CA TRP A 70 -17.64 -0.09 -15.68
C TRP A 70 -17.59 1.10 -16.67
N GLN A 71 -18.40 2.15 -16.45
CA GLN A 71 -18.41 3.35 -17.28
C GLN A 71 -17.66 4.50 -16.59
N MET A 72 -16.72 5.11 -17.32
CA MET A 72 -15.99 6.29 -16.85
C MET A 72 -16.90 7.52 -16.90
N ASN A 73 -17.56 7.81 -15.78
CA ASN A 73 -18.37 9.01 -15.61
C ASN A 73 -17.60 10.08 -14.80
N LYS A 74 -17.88 11.38 -15.00
CA LYS A 74 -17.21 12.45 -14.22
C LYS A 74 -17.42 12.31 -12.71
N ILE A 75 -18.58 11.77 -12.33
CA ILE A 75 -18.94 11.48 -10.95
C ILE A 75 -18.00 10.43 -10.33
N PHE A 76 -17.60 9.41 -11.09
CA PHE A 76 -16.65 8.39 -10.64
C PHE A 76 -15.29 9.01 -10.28
N GLY A 77 -14.80 9.97 -11.08
CA GLY A 77 -13.56 10.69 -10.77
C GLY A 77 -13.63 11.51 -9.47
N ILE A 78 -14.77 12.16 -9.21
CA ILE A 78 -14.98 12.93 -7.97
C ILE A 78 -15.01 11.98 -6.75
N VAL A 79 -15.73 10.86 -6.86
CA VAL A 79 -15.80 9.84 -5.80
C VAL A 79 -14.40 9.29 -5.48
N MET A 80 -13.61 8.98 -6.50
CA MET A 80 -12.22 8.53 -6.33
C MET A 80 -11.37 9.58 -5.61
N MET A 81 -11.51 10.86 -5.95
CA MET A 81 -10.73 11.92 -5.31
C MET A 81 -11.12 12.13 -3.84
N ILE A 82 -12.42 12.08 -3.52
CA ILE A 82 -12.90 12.16 -2.13
C ILE A 82 -12.40 10.95 -1.32
N SER A 83 -12.49 9.74 -1.87
CA SER A 83 -12.01 8.52 -1.20
C SER A 83 -10.51 8.56 -0.91
N TYR A 84 -9.73 9.17 -1.82
CA TYR A 84 -8.28 9.34 -1.64
C TYR A 84 -7.94 10.29 -0.48
N ILE A 85 -8.61 11.45 -0.41
CA ILE A 85 -8.42 12.39 0.71
C ILE A 85 -8.80 11.75 2.04
N ALA A 86 -9.92 11.03 2.09
CA ALA A 86 -10.33 10.29 3.29
C ALA A 86 -9.28 9.25 3.70
N PHE A 87 -8.75 8.49 2.75
CA PHE A 87 -7.69 7.51 2.99
C PHE A 87 -6.41 8.17 3.54
N CYS A 88 -5.97 9.28 2.95
CA CYS A 88 -4.81 10.03 3.45
C CYS A 88 -5.02 10.53 4.88
N PHE A 89 -6.22 11.04 5.18
CA PHE A 89 -6.57 11.47 6.54
C PHE A 89 -6.48 10.32 7.54
N VAL A 90 -7.09 9.17 7.25
CA VAL A 90 -7.05 8.02 8.16
C VAL A 90 -5.61 7.50 8.32
N SER A 91 -4.83 7.46 7.23
CA SER A 91 -3.42 7.03 7.25
C SER A 91 -2.56 7.92 8.14
N VAL A 92 -2.69 9.25 8.03
CA VAL A 92 -1.93 10.20 8.86
C VAL A 92 -2.34 10.12 10.34
N PHE A 93 -3.64 9.98 10.63
CA PHE A 93 -4.11 9.87 12.00
C PHE A 93 -3.70 8.56 12.69
N LEU A 94 -3.56 7.47 11.91
CA LEU A 94 -3.05 6.19 12.37
C LEU A 94 -1.55 6.28 12.70
N GLU A 95 -0.75 6.90 11.83
CA GLU A 95 0.68 7.12 12.05
C GLU A 95 0.95 8.08 13.24
N THR A 96 0.12 9.11 13.41
CA THR A 96 0.21 10.06 14.55
C THR A 96 -0.23 9.43 15.88
N GLY A 97 -0.62 8.14 15.88
CA GLY A 97 -1.01 7.41 17.09
C GLY A 97 -2.33 7.87 17.71
N ARG A 98 -3.15 8.62 16.96
CA ARG A 98 -4.48 9.07 17.40
C ARG A 98 -5.53 7.96 17.26
N PHE A 99 -5.34 7.05 16.30
CA PHE A 99 -6.08 5.79 16.22
C PHE A 99 -5.20 4.64 16.69
N ILE A 100 -5.67 3.89 17.68
CA ILE A 100 -5.02 2.67 18.15
C ILE A 100 -5.38 1.55 17.17
N CYS A 101 -4.36 0.95 16.56
CA CYS A 101 -4.52 -0.26 15.77
C CYS A 101 -4.84 -1.44 16.71
N PRO A 102 -6.03 -2.05 16.63
CA PRO A 102 -6.42 -3.15 17.51
C PRO A 102 -5.63 -4.43 17.20
N LEU A 103 -4.99 -4.51 16.03
CA LEU A 103 -4.15 -5.61 15.57
C LEU A 103 -2.66 -5.37 15.90
N ARG A 104 -2.36 -4.92 17.13
CA ARG A 104 -1.02 -5.07 17.71
C ARG A 104 -0.81 -6.56 18.01
N ILE A 105 -0.47 -7.33 16.99
CA ILE A 105 0.11 -8.65 17.18
C ILE A 105 1.58 -8.41 17.52
N CYS A 106 1.90 -8.55 18.80
CA CYS A 106 3.25 -8.60 19.33
C CYS A 106 3.93 -9.90 18.94
#